data_AF-A6JBF9-F1
#
_entry.id   AF-A6JBF9-F1
#
_cell.length_a   1.000
_cell.length_b   1.000
_cell.length_c   1.000
_cell.angle_alpha   90.00
_cell.angle_beta   90.00
_cell.angle_gamma   90.00
#
_symmetry.space_group_name_H-M   'P 1'
#
loop_
_entity.id
_entity.type
_entity.pdbx_description
1 polymer ?
#
loop_
_entity_poly.entity_id
_entity_poly.type
_entity_poly.pdbx_seq_one_letter_code
_entity_poly.pdbx_strand_id
1 'polypeptide(L)'
;MPLVIILDNLHHVSSLGEIFNGLLNCKYHKCPYIIGTMNQATSSTPNLQLHHNFRWVLCANHTEPVKGFLGRFLRRKLMETEISGRVRNAELVKIINWIPKVWHHLNRFLEAHSSSDVTIGPRLFLSCPIDVDGSRVWFTDLWNYSIIPYLLEAVREGLQLYGRRAPWEDPAKWVMDTYPWAASPQQHEWPPLLQLRPEDVGFDGYSLPREGSTSKQVPPSDTEGDPLMNMLMRLQEAANYSSPQSYDSDSNSNSHHDDILDSSLESTL
;
A
#
# COMPACT_ATOMS: atom_id res chain seq x y z
N MET A 1 17.34 35.86 11.07
CA MET A 1 16.39 34.95 10.39
C MET A 1 16.84 33.53 10.62
N PRO A 2 15.91 32.55 10.75
CA PRO A 2 16.28 31.15 10.87
C PRO A 2 17.08 30.72 9.62
N LEU A 3 18.05 29.83 9.80
CA LEU A 3 18.84 29.30 8.68
C LEU A 3 18.09 28.17 7.96
N VAL A 4 17.25 27.42 8.67
CA VAL A 4 16.49 26.28 8.15
C VAL A 4 15.06 26.35 8.64
N ILE A 5 14.10 26.07 7.76
CA ILE A 5 12.68 25.91 8.04
C ILE A 5 12.29 24.48 7.65
N ILE A 6 11.65 23.75 8.57
CA ILE A 6 11.15 22.40 8.32
C ILE A 6 9.63 22.49 8.23
N LEU A 7 9.08 22.02 7.12
CA LEU A 7 7.64 21.98 6.86
C LEU A 7 7.21 20.52 6.71
N ASP A 8 6.36 20.07 7.64
CA ASP A 8 5.91 18.69 7.68
C ASP A 8 4.58 18.53 6.92
N ASN A 9 4.39 17.38 6.27
CA ASN A 9 3.14 16.97 5.63
C ASN A 9 2.62 17.94 4.54
N LEU A 10 3.51 18.38 3.65
CA LEU A 10 3.18 19.29 2.55
C LEU A 10 2.10 18.75 1.60
N HIS A 11 1.85 17.44 1.60
CA HIS A 11 0.81 16.80 0.79
C HIS A 11 -0.62 17.15 1.21
N HIS A 12 -0.82 17.70 2.40
CA HIS A 12 -2.12 18.20 2.84
C HIS A 12 -2.41 19.62 2.35
N VAL A 13 -1.44 20.28 1.71
CA VAL A 13 -1.57 21.65 1.23
C VAL A 13 -2.02 21.63 -0.24
N SER A 14 -3.11 22.33 -0.52
CA SER A 14 -3.72 22.41 -1.85
C SER A 14 -2.89 23.17 -2.89
N SER A 15 -2.19 24.25 -2.51
CA SER A 15 -1.35 25.04 -3.43
C SER A 15 -0.01 25.39 -2.81
N LEU A 16 0.97 24.49 -2.96
CA LEU A 16 2.34 24.73 -2.48
C LEU A 16 3.02 25.88 -3.25
N GLY A 17 2.67 26.09 -4.52
CA GLY A 17 3.24 27.17 -5.33
C GLY A 17 2.93 28.56 -4.78
N GLU A 18 1.68 28.82 -4.36
CA GLU A 18 1.29 30.10 -3.77
C GLU A 18 2.04 30.42 -2.47
N ILE A 19 2.26 29.40 -1.62
CA ILE A 19 3.01 29.56 -0.36
C ILE A 19 4.46 29.98 -0.64
N PHE A 20 5.11 29.34 -1.61
CA PHE A 20 6.52 29.59 -1.91
C PHE A 20 6.76 30.72 -2.91
N ASN A 21 5.74 31.21 -3.61
CA ASN A 21 5.85 32.35 -4.52
C ASN A 21 6.36 33.61 -3.81
N GLY A 22 5.99 33.82 -2.54
CA GLY A 22 6.50 34.93 -1.73
C GLY A 22 8.02 34.90 -1.52
N LEU A 23 8.65 33.72 -1.65
CA LEU A 23 10.09 33.54 -1.48
C LEU A 23 10.91 33.77 -2.75
N LEU A 24 10.26 33.79 -3.93
CA LEU A 24 10.95 34.05 -5.21
C LEU A 24 11.60 35.44 -5.25
N ASN A 25 11.04 36.40 -4.50
CA ASN A 25 11.53 37.77 -4.41
C ASN A 25 12.62 37.96 -3.34
N CYS A 26 12.96 36.92 -2.57
CA CYS A 26 14.04 36.99 -1.59
C CYS A 26 15.41 36.85 -2.29
N LYS A 27 16.30 37.83 -2.07
CA LYS A 27 17.70 37.72 -2.54
C LYS A 27 18.36 36.46 -1.96
N TYR A 28 19.01 35.65 -2.81
CA TYR A 28 19.61 34.34 -2.49
C TYR A 28 20.44 34.29 -1.18
N HIS A 29 21.08 35.39 -0.79
CA HIS A 29 21.92 35.49 0.41
C HIS A 29 21.15 35.75 1.72
N LYS A 30 19.81 35.82 1.69
CA LYS A 30 18.96 36.06 2.86
C LYS A 30 17.80 35.07 3.02
N CYS A 31 17.68 34.06 2.15
CA CYS A 31 16.59 33.09 2.20
C CYS A 31 16.96 31.88 3.07
N PRO A 32 16.09 31.41 3.99
CA PRO A 32 16.32 30.17 4.74
C PRO A 32 16.31 28.95 3.81
N TYR A 33 17.03 27.89 4.19
CA TYR A 33 16.85 26.57 3.59
C TYR A 33 15.49 25.99 4.01
N ILE A 34 14.76 25.38 3.09
CA ILE A 34 13.46 24.76 3.38
C ILE A 34 13.58 23.25 3.18
N ILE A 35 13.19 22.50 4.19
CA ILE A 35 13.07 21.05 4.15
C ILE A 35 11.59 20.70 4.28
N GLY A 36 11.02 20.16 3.22
CA GLY A 36 9.63 19.69 3.19
C GLY A 36 9.54 18.18 3.34
N THR A 37 8.55 17.67 4.06
CA THR A 37 8.18 16.25 4.03
C THR A 37 6.87 16.06 3.27
N MET A 38 6.75 14.95 2.54
CA MET A 38 5.57 14.66 1.73
C MET A 38 5.40 13.15 1.54
N ASN A 39 4.16 12.66 1.53
CA ASN A 39 3.86 11.27 1.21
C ASN A 39 3.91 11.05 -0.31
N GLN A 40 4.55 9.96 -0.75
CA GLN A 40 4.78 9.66 -2.16
C GLN A 40 3.48 9.56 -2.99
N ALA A 41 2.39 9.11 -2.37
CA ALA A 41 1.09 8.91 -3.02
C ALA A 41 0.46 10.18 -3.64
N THR A 42 0.98 11.36 -3.32
CA THR A 42 0.42 12.67 -3.78
C THR A 42 1.38 13.44 -4.71
N SER A 43 2.46 12.80 -5.17
CA SER A 43 3.63 13.51 -5.68
C SER A 43 3.64 13.77 -7.18
N SER A 44 2.86 14.75 -7.64
CA SER A 44 3.32 15.56 -8.78
C SER A 44 2.86 17.01 -8.67
N THR A 45 3.63 17.82 -7.94
CA THR A 45 3.62 19.27 -8.15
C THR A 45 4.89 19.65 -8.91
N PRO A 46 4.94 19.49 -10.26
CA PRO A 46 6.11 19.86 -11.06
C PRO A 46 6.56 21.31 -10.80
N ASN A 47 5.63 22.16 -10.36
CA ASN A 47 5.86 23.53 -9.95
C ASN A 47 6.92 23.70 -8.85
N LEU A 48 7.03 22.77 -7.89
CA LEU A 48 8.02 22.89 -6.82
C LEU A 48 9.46 22.72 -7.30
N GLN A 49 9.69 21.77 -8.21
CA GLN A 49 11.02 21.58 -8.77
C GLN A 49 11.38 22.71 -9.74
N LEU A 50 10.44 23.09 -10.60
CA LEU A 50 10.69 24.03 -11.70
C LEU A 50 10.77 25.47 -11.23
N HIS A 51 9.88 25.89 -10.31
CA HIS A 51 9.80 27.29 -9.89
C HIS A 51 10.48 27.57 -8.54
N HIS A 52 10.50 26.60 -7.62
CA HIS A 52 10.96 26.83 -6.25
C HIS A 52 12.27 26.09 -5.89
N ASN A 53 12.93 25.47 -6.88
CA ASN A 53 14.23 24.79 -6.73
C ASN A 53 14.23 23.67 -5.67
N PHE A 54 13.08 23.03 -5.40
CA PHE A 54 13.06 21.87 -4.52
C PHE A 54 13.77 20.68 -5.18
N ARG A 55 14.63 20.02 -4.40
CA ARG A 55 15.24 18.75 -4.76
C ARG A 55 14.56 17.64 -3.96
N TRP A 56 14.06 16.64 -4.66
CA TRP A 56 13.43 15.49 -4.02
C TRP A 56 14.49 14.53 -3.51
N VAL A 57 14.30 14.11 -2.26
CA VAL A 57 15.05 13.01 -1.65
C VAL A 57 14.05 11.93 -1.33
N LEU A 58 14.09 10.83 -2.07
CA LEU A 58 13.21 9.68 -1.82
C LEU A 58 13.74 8.90 -0.62
N CYS A 59 12.89 8.70 0.38
CA CYS A 59 13.18 7.91 1.57
C CYS A 59 12.41 6.58 1.54
N ALA A 60 12.70 5.72 0.55
CA ALA A 60 12.03 4.43 0.43
C ALA A 60 12.60 3.40 1.41
N ASN A 61 11.73 2.53 1.96
CA ASN A 61 12.11 1.53 2.97
C ASN A 61 13.24 0.59 2.53
N HIS A 62 13.32 0.27 1.24
CA HIS A 62 14.34 -0.63 0.67
C HIS A 62 15.65 0.08 0.27
N THR A 63 15.76 1.39 0.48
CA THR A 63 16.93 2.21 0.10
C THR A 63 17.68 2.77 1.31
N GLU A 64 18.98 2.97 1.21
CA GLU A 64 19.70 3.74 2.23
C GLU A 64 19.29 5.23 2.15
N PRO A 65 19.17 5.92 3.30
CA PRO A 65 19.60 5.48 4.63
C PRO A 65 18.56 4.67 5.41
N VAL A 66 17.33 4.54 4.91
CA VAL A 66 16.20 3.94 5.67
C VAL A 66 16.42 2.44 5.92
N LYS A 67 16.92 1.72 4.91
CA LYS A 67 17.20 0.27 4.99
C LYS A 67 18.07 -0.09 6.20
N GLY A 68 19.14 0.67 6.47
CA GLY A 68 20.01 0.42 7.63
C GLY A 68 19.56 1.11 8.92
N PHE A 69 18.53 1.95 8.89
CA PHE A 69 18.15 2.81 10.02
C PHE A 69 17.75 2.01 11.26
N LEU A 70 16.82 1.04 11.11
CA LEU A 70 16.31 0.27 12.24
C LEU A 70 17.42 -0.46 13.00
N GLY A 71 18.33 -1.11 12.26
CA GLY A 71 19.47 -1.79 12.87
C GLY A 71 20.45 -0.83 13.55
N ARG A 72 20.69 0.36 13.00
CA ARG A 72 21.56 1.38 13.65
C ARG A 72 20.89 1.92 14.92
N PHE A 73 19.59 2.21 14.86
CA PHE A 73 18.82 2.74 15.99
C PHE A 73 18.79 1.75 17.16
N LEU A 74 18.41 0.50 16.91
CA LEU A 74 18.30 -0.50 17.98
C LEU A 74 19.66 -0.87 18.59
N ARG A 75 20.73 -0.96 17.79
CA ARG A 75 22.09 -1.17 18.31
C ARG A 75 22.55 0.01 19.17
N ARG A 76 22.28 1.24 18.76
CA ARG A 76 22.58 2.44 19.56
C ARG A 76 21.81 2.41 20.89
N LYS A 77 20.50 2.12 20.84
CA LYS A 77 19.64 2.00 22.03
C LYS A 77 20.18 0.95 23.01
N LEU A 78 20.58 -0.22 22.50
CA LEU A 78 21.22 -1.27 23.30
C LEU A 78 22.53 -0.77 23.93
N MET A 79 23.43 -0.16 23.15
CA MET A 79 24.70 0.37 23.66
C MET A 79 24.50 1.41 24.77
N GLU A 80 23.55 2.33 24.61
CA GLU A 80 23.22 3.34 25.62
C GLU A 80 22.74 2.69 26.94
N THR A 81 21.94 1.61 26.85
CA THR A 81 21.51 0.82 28.01
C THR A 81 22.67 0.05 28.66
N GLU A 82 23.52 -0.62 27.88
CA GLU A 82 24.65 -1.39 28.39
C GLU A 82 25.70 -0.50 29.08
N ILE A 83 25.94 0.71 28.55
CA ILE A 83 26.85 1.69 29.18
C ILE A 83 26.27 2.16 30.52
N SER A 84 24.96 2.42 30.57
CA SER A 84 24.29 2.89 31.78
C SER A 84 24.22 1.79 32.86
N GLY A 85 23.94 0.55 32.46
CA GLY A 85 23.78 -0.60 33.35
C GLY A 85 25.07 -1.37 33.65
N ARG A 86 26.16 -1.13 32.92
CA ARG A 86 27.45 -1.87 32.97
C ARG A 86 27.33 -3.39 32.81
N VAL A 87 26.24 -3.87 32.20
CA VAL A 87 25.98 -5.29 31.94
C VAL A 87 25.75 -5.46 30.46
N ARG A 88 26.43 -6.44 29.86
CA ARG A 88 26.20 -6.87 28.47
C ARG A 88 25.36 -8.13 28.47
N ASN A 89 24.42 -8.22 27.54
CA ASN A 89 23.56 -9.38 27.39
C ASN A 89 23.63 -9.92 25.96
N ALA A 90 24.27 -11.08 25.79
CA ALA A 90 24.46 -11.70 24.47
C ALA A 90 23.14 -12.13 23.81
N GLU A 91 22.12 -12.49 24.59
CA GLU A 91 20.79 -12.84 24.06
C GLU A 91 20.08 -11.59 23.51
N LEU A 92 20.17 -10.46 24.21
CA LEU A 92 19.67 -9.19 23.69
C LEU A 92 20.36 -8.78 22.40
N VAL A 93 21.69 -8.97 22.28
CA VAL A 93 22.41 -8.71 21.02
C VAL A 93 21.84 -9.55 19.86
N LYS A 94 21.50 -10.83 20.09
CA LYS A 94 20.86 -11.68 19.07
C LYS A 94 19.50 -11.13 18.67
N ILE A 95 18.64 -10.78 19.63
CA ILE A 95 17.30 -10.23 19.39
C ILE A 95 17.39 -8.92 18.59
N ILE A 96 18.24 -7.99 19.02
CA ILE A 96 18.42 -6.68 18.38
C ILE A 96 18.96 -6.80 16.96
N ASN A 97 19.80 -7.81 16.67
CA ASN A 97 20.26 -8.09 15.31
C ASN A 97 19.22 -8.83 14.46
N TRP A 98 18.25 -9.50 15.09
CA TRP A 98 17.21 -10.26 14.42
C TRP A 98 16.03 -9.38 13.99
N ILE A 99 15.61 -8.40 14.82
CA ILE A 99 14.47 -7.51 14.52
C ILE A 99 14.56 -6.84 13.13
N PRO A 100 15.70 -6.25 12.71
CA PRO A 100 15.81 -5.68 11.36
C PRO A 100 15.65 -6.73 10.25
N LYS A 101 16.04 -7.98 10.49
CA LYS A 101 15.89 -9.07 9.50
C LYS A 101 14.43 -9.44 9.31
N VAL A 102 13.64 -9.48 10.39
CA VAL A 102 12.18 -9.66 10.32
C VAL A 102 11.55 -8.54 9.49
N TRP A 103 11.88 -7.29 9.81
CA TRP A 103 11.37 -6.14 9.08
C TRP A 103 11.68 -6.22 7.58
N HIS A 104 12.90 -6.60 7.20
CA HIS A 104 13.26 -6.83 5.80
C HIS A 104 12.53 -8.01 5.16
N HIS A 105 12.36 -9.11 5.90
CA HIS A 105 11.64 -10.29 5.43
C HIS A 105 10.18 -9.96 5.10
N LEU A 106 9.51 -9.25 6.01
CA LEU A 106 8.13 -8.76 5.82
C LEU A 106 8.00 -7.83 4.62
N ASN A 107 8.92 -6.87 4.46
CA ASN A 107 8.87 -5.95 3.32
C ASN A 107 9.14 -6.66 1.98
N ARG A 108 10.02 -7.66 1.95
CA ARG A 108 10.20 -8.48 0.74
C ARG A 108 8.93 -9.27 0.41
N PHE A 109 8.26 -9.82 1.42
CA PHE A 109 6.99 -10.54 1.24
C PHE A 109 5.91 -9.62 0.66
N LEU A 110 5.78 -8.39 1.18
CA LEU A 110 4.84 -7.37 0.70
C LEU A 110 5.15 -6.93 -0.73
N GLU A 111 6.42 -6.68 -1.06
CA GLU A 111 6.86 -6.31 -2.42
C GLU A 111 6.55 -7.43 -3.45
N ALA A 112 6.66 -8.69 -3.03
CA ALA A 112 6.39 -9.84 -3.88
C ALA A 112 4.90 -10.06 -4.15
N HIS A 113 4.02 -9.76 -3.18
CA HIS A 113 2.58 -10.01 -3.27
C HIS A 113 1.73 -8.76 -3.56
N SER A 114 2.28 -7.55 -3.41
CA SER A 114 1.56 -6.29 -3.59
C SER A 114 2.45 -5.22 -4.25
N SER A 115 2.85 -4.14 -3.58
CA SER A 115 3.74 -3.10 -4.14
C SER A 115 4.77 -2.59 -3.12
N SER A 116 5.74 -1.79 -3.57
CA SER A 116 6.69 -1.12 -2.66
C SER A 116 6.03 -0.05 -1.78
N ASP A 117 4.86 0.44 -2.18
CA ASP A 117 4.15 1.53 -1.51
C ASP A 117 3.42 1.05 -0.24
N VAL A 118 3.13 -0.25 -0.16
CA VAL A 118 2.55 -0.91 1.03
C VAL A 118 3.61 -1.52 1.94
N THR A 119 4.88 -1.12 1.81
CA THR A 119 5.93 -1.62 2.71
C THR A 119 5.80 -0.98 4.09
N ILE A 120 6.10 -1.76 5.12
CA ILE A 120 6.05 -1.31 6.51
C ILE A 120 7.28 -0.45 6.80
N GLY A 121 7.06 0.76 7.34
CA GLY A 121 8.15 1.61 7.83
C GLY A 121 8.77 1.10 9.14
N PRO A 122 10.02 1.48 9.47
CA PRO A 122 10.73 0.97 10.65
C PRO A 122 10.11 1.44 11.98
N ARG A 123 9.19 2.42 11.95
CA ARG A 123 8.57 3.04 13.13
C ARG A 123 7.96 2.02 14.09
N LEU A 124 7.28 1.00 13.56
CA LEU A 124 6.64 -0.04 14.38
C LEU A 124 7.65 -0.80 15.27
N PHE A 125 8.91 -0.90 14.85
CA PHE A 125 9.93 -1.68 15.53
C PHE A 125 10.81 -0.85 16.48
N LEU A 126 10.72 0.50 16.45
CA LEU A 126 11.57 1.37 17.29
C LEU A 126 11.25 1.25 18.79
N SER A 127 10.04 0.83 19.13
CA SER A 127 9.58 0.62 20.50
C SER A 127 10.08 -0.68 21.14
N CYS A 128 10.82 -1.53 20.40
CA CYS A 128 11.37 -2.79 20.92
C CYS A 128 12.04 -2.58 22.30
N PRO A 129 11.57 -3.27 23.34
CA PRO A 129 12.18 -3.24 24.67
C PRO A 129 13.64 -3.71 24.66
N ILE A 130 14.46 -3.16 25.56
CA ILE A 130 15.83 -3.66 25.83
C ILE A 130 15.78 -4.62 27.03
N ASP A 131 14.96 -5.64 26.88
CA ASP A 131 14.75 -6.71 27.85
C ASP A 131 14.35 -8.00 27.11
N VAL A 132 14.84 -9.16 27.54
CA VAL A 132 14.66 -10.40 26.80
C VAL A 132 13.19 -10.83 26.80
N ASP A 133 12.57 -10.88 27.99
CA ASP A 133 11.19 -11.32 28.13
C ASP A 133 10.21 -10.27 27.60
N GLY A 134 10.45 -8.99 27.94
CA GLY A 134 9.66 -7.87 27.47
C GLY A 134 9.66 -7.74 25.94
N SER A 135 10.82 -7.95 25.29
CA SER A 135 10.89 -7.92 23.81
C SER A 135 10.16 -9.09 23.15
N ARG A 136 10.08 -10.25 23.83
CA ARG A 136 9.32 -11.39 23.34
C ARG A 136 7.82 -11.10 23.35
N VAL A 137 7.30 -10.66 24.50
CA VAL A 137 5.87 -10.32 24.67
C VAL A 137 5.48 -9.23 23.68
N TRP A 138 6.29 -8.16 23.64
CA TRP A 138 6.10 -7.07 22.69
C TRP A 138 6.07 -7.55 21.23
N PHE A 139 6.97 -8.45 20.84
CA PHE A 139 7.00 -8.95 19.47
C PHE A 139 5.78 -9.80 19.14
N THR A 140 5.35 -10.67 20.06
CA THR A 140 4.12 -11.47 19.90
C THR A 140 2.90 -10.57 19.72
N ASP A 141 2.76 -9.53 20.53
CA ASP A 141 1.64 -8.59 20.42
C ASP A 141 1.70 -7.79 19.11
N LEU A 142 2.88 -7.26 18.76
CA LEU A 142 3.09 -6.56 17.49
C LEU A 142 2.75 -7.47 16.31
N TRP A 143 3.18 -8.73 16.35
CA TRP A 143 2.94 -9.70 15.30
C TRP A 143 1.44 -10.00 15.15
N ASN A 144 0.78 -10.39 16.24
CA ASN A 144 -0.59 -10.88 16.23
C ASN A 144 -1.61 -9.76 15.98
N TYR A 145 -1.39 -8.56 16.54
CA TYR A 145 -2.38 -7.48 16.51
C TYR A 145 -2.12 -6.40 15.47
N SER A 146 -0.90 -6.30 14.93
CA SER A 146 -0.55 -5.26 13.95
C SER A 146 -0.02 -5.83 12.64
N ILE A 147 0.97 -6.73 12.68
CA ILE A 147 1.61 -7.24 11.46
C ILE A 147 0.65 -8.15 10.69
N ILE A 148 0.09 -9.17 11.32
CA ILE A 148 -0.78 -10.14 10.63
C ILE A 148 -2.03 -9.47 10.02
N PRO A 149 -2.80 -8.63 10.75
CA PRO A 149 -3.91 -7.90 10.15
C PRO A 149 -3.51 -7.04 8.94
N TYR A 150 -2.34 -6.38 9.01
CA TYR A 150 -1.83 -5.59 7.90
C TYR A 150 -1.45 -6.45 6.68
N LEU A 151 -0.74 -7.55 6.90
CA LEU A 151 -0.36 -8.47 5.82
C LEU A 151 -1.59 -9.08 5.14
N LEU A 152 -2.60 -9.46 5.92
CA LEU A 152 -3.88 -9.97 5.40
C LEU A 152 -4.49 -8.98 4.41
N GLU A 153 -4.61 -7.71 4.79
CA GLU A 153 -5.22 -6.70 3.93
C GLU A 153 -4.34 -6.39 2.71
N ALA A 154 -3.05 -6.14 2.93
CA ALA A 154 -2.12 -5.76 1.86
C ALA A 154 -1.98 -6.86 0.79
N VAL A 155 -2.02 -8.13 1.18
CA VAL A 155 -2.00 -9.26 0.24
C VAL A 155 -3.35 -9.41 -0.45
N ARG A 156 -4.47 -9.24 0.25
CA ARG A 156 -5.82 -9.31 -0.34
C ARG A 156 -6.01 -8.23 -1.41
N GLU A 157 -5.65 -6.99 -1.10
CA GLU A 157 -5.65 -5.87 -2.07
C GLU A 157 -4.65 -6.13 -3.20
N GLY A 158 -3.45 -6.61 -2.88
CA GLY A 158 -2.44 -6.96 -3.88
C GLY A 158 -2.91 -8.02 -4.86
N LEU A 159 -3.59 -9.07 -4.39
CA LEU A 159 -4.22 -10.10 -5.22
C LEU A 159 -5.33 -9.51 -6.08
N GLN A 160 -6.18 -8.64 -5.55
CA GLN A 160 -7.25 -8.01 -6.33
C GLN A 160 -6.69 -7.12 -7.45
N LEU A 161 -5.65 -6.33 -7.17
CA LEU A 161 -5.08 -5.37 -8.11
C LEU A 161 -4.14 -5.99 -9.14
N TYR A 162 -3.31 -6.94 -8.72
CA TYR A 162 -2.21 -7.47 -9.53
C TYR A 162 -2.30 -8.97 -9.80
N GLY A 163 -3.24 -9.67 -9.18
CA GLY A 163 -3.33 -11.12 -9.21
C GLY A 163 -2.15 -11.81 -8.54
N ARG A 164 -1.95 -13.09 -8.85
CA ARG A 164 -0.88 -13.90 -8.27
C ARG A 164 0.48 -13.56 -8.89
N ARG A 165 1.32 -12.84 -8.14
CA ARG A 165 2.66 -12.40 -8.57
C ARG A 165 3.80 -13.33 -8.14
N ALA A 166 3.61 -14.09 -7.06
CA ALA A 166 4.63 -14.94 -6.44
C ALA A 166 4.03 -16.27 -5.95
N PRO A 167 4.85 -17.32 -5.71
CA PRO A 167 4.38 -18.50 -4.97
C PRO A 167 4.08 -18.14 -3.51
N TRP A 168 3.15 -18.87 -2.90
CA TRP A 168 2.81 -18.68 -1.49
C TRP A 168 3.93 -19.17 -0.59
N GLU A 169 4.31 -18.33 0.38
CA GLU A 169 5.20 -18.68 1.47
C GLU A 169 4.74 -17.91 2.72
N ASP A 170 4.32 -18.61 3.77
CA ASP A 170 3.89 -17.98 5.02
C ASP A 170 5.09 -17.29 5.71
N PRO A 171 5.07 -15.95 5.89
CA PRO A 171 6.15 -15.24 6.55
C PRO A 171 6.33 -15.66 8.03
N ALA A 172 5.30 -16.20 8.68
CA ALA A 172 5.42 -16.71 10.04
C ALA A 172 6.41 -17.87 10.13
N LYS A 173 6.51 -18.71 9.08
CA LYS A 173 7.42 -19.87 9.04
C LYS A 173 8.86 -19.44 9.26
N TRP A 174 9.36 -18.48 8.48
CA TRP A 174 10.73 -17.99 8.62
C TRP A 174 10.96 -17.34 9.99
N VAL A 175 9.97 -16.62 10.51
CA VAL A 175 10.06 -15.99 11.84
C VAL A 175 10.18 -17.04 12.95
N MET A 176 9.39 -18.12 12.89
CA MET A 176 9.48 -19.24 13.83
C MET A 176 10.80 -20.01 13.70
N ASP A 177 11.26 -20.27 12.48
CA ASP A 177 12.51 -21.00 12.21
C ASP A 177 13.76 -20.23 12.69
N THR A 178 13.67 -18.90 12.77
CA THR A 178 14.79 -18.01 13.16
C THR A 178 14.60 -17.35 14.51
N TYR A 179 13.64 -17.82 15.30
CA TYR A 179 13.20 -17.18 16.54
C TYR A 179 14.36 -17.05 17.55
N PRO A 180 14.70 -15.83 18.01
CA PRO A 180 15.91 -15.60 18.82
C PRO A 180 15.74 -15.97 20.29
N TRP A 181 14.49 -16.02 20.79
CA TRP A 181 14.20 -16.45 22.14
C TRP A 181 14.22 -17.98 22.18
N ALA A 182 15.27 -18.55 22.79
CA ALA A 182 15.41 -19.99 22.93
C ALA A 182 14.13 -20.62 23.51
N ALA A 183 13.90 -21.90 23.17
CA ALA A 183 12.83 -22.71 23.76
C ALA A 183 13.08 -22.92 25.26
N SER A 184 12.75 -21.91 26.07
CA SER A 184 12.65 -22.09 27.50
C SER A 184 11.47 -23.04 27.77
N PRO A 185 11.52 -23.87 28.83
CA PRO A 185 10.44 -24.78 29.18
C PRO A 185 9.06 -24.09 29.34
N GLN A 186 9.07 -22.77 29.57
CA GLN A 186 7.88 -21.91 29.69
C GLN A 186 7.23 -21.53 28.34
N GLN A 187 7.67 -22.08 27.20
CA GLN A 187 7.04 -21.82 25.90
C GLN A 187 5.52 -22.08 25.88
N HIS A 188 5.03 -23.00 26.72
CA HIS A 188 3.61 -23.36 26.80
C HIS A 188 2.70 -22.27 27.39
N GLU A 189 3.25 -21.22 28.02
CA GLU A 189 2.44 -20.16 28.67
C GLU A 189 2.16 -18.97 27.75
N TRP A 190 2.82 -18.88 26.59
CA TRP A 190 2.75 -17.70 25.73
C TRP A 190 1.83 -17.91 24.52
N PRO A 191 1.10 -16.87 24.08
CA PRO A 191 0.30 -16.95 22.87
C PRO A 191 1.18 -17.30 21.66
N PRO A 192 0.76 -18.23 20.79
CA PRO A 192 1.50 -18.54 19.57
C PRO A 192 1.47 -17.35 18.59
N LEU A 193 2.48 -17.28 17.73
CA LEU A 193 2.46 -16.36 16.60
C LEU A 193 1.38 -16.81 15.61
N LEU A 194 0.49 -15.91 15.23
CA LEU A 194 -0.52 -16.17 14.21
C LEU A 194 0.16 -16.43 12.86
N GLN A 195 -0.32 -17.45 12.15
CA GLN A 195 0.12 -17.78 10.80
C GLN A 195 -0.73 -17.04 9.77
N LEU A 196 -0.13 -16.70 8.64
CA LEU A 196 -0.84 -16.18 7.49
C LEU A 196 -1.16 -17.35 6.58
N ARG A 197 -2.43 -17.74 6.49
CA ARG A 197 -2.85 -18.88 5.66
C ARG A 197 -3.30 -18.40 4.28
N PRO A 198 -3.07 -19.18 3.21
CA PRO A 198 -3.45 -18.78 1.85
C PRO A 198 -4.97 -18.57 1.73
N GLU A 199 -5.77 -19.35 2.46
CA GLU A 199 -7.22 -19.19 2.49
C GLU A 199 -7.69 -17.84 3.07
N ASP A 200 -6.97 -17.28 4.04
CA ASP A 200 -7.38 -16.04 4.75
C ASP A 200 -7.26 -14.79 3.85
N VAL A 201 -6.46 -14.89 2.78
CA VAL A 201 -6.28 -13.84 1.77
C VAL A 201 -6.93 -14.20 0.42
N GLY A 202 -7.54 -15.38 0.30
CA GLY A 202 -8.13 -15.87 -0.95
C GLY A 202 -7.10 -16.30 -2.01
N PHE A 203 -5.88 -16.66 -1.60
CA PHE A 203 -4.77 -16.99 -2.51
C PHE A 203 -5.07 -18.23 -3.37
N ASP A 204 -5.68 -19.27 -2.79
CA ASP A 204 -6.00 -20.52 -3.50
C ASP A 204 -7.17 -20.36 -4.49
N GLY A 205 -8.09 -19.44 -4.21
CA GLY A 205 -9.20 -19.08 -5.08
C GLY A 205 -8.78 -18.24 -6.29
N TYR A 206 -7.61 -17.58 -6.21
CA TYR A 206 -7.02 -16.78 -7.29
C TYR A 206 -6.19 -17.65 -8.25
N SER A 207 -6.68 -18.84 -8.57
CA SER A 207 -6.25 -19.52 -9.78
C SER A 207 -6.72 -18.67 -10.96
N LEU A 208 -5.85 -18.45 -11.96
CA LEU A 208 -6.17 -17.87 -13.28
C LEU A 208 -7.61 -18.20 -13.67
N PRO A 209 -8.39 -17.29 -14.30
CA PRO A 209 -9.76 -17.59 -14.70
C PRO A 209 -9.75 -18.89 -15.48
N ARG A 210 -10.13 -19.97 -14.79
CA ARG A 210 -10.04 -21.31 -15.31
C ARG A 210 -11.31 -21.44 -16.10
N GLU A 211 -11.16 -21.40 -17.42
CA GLU A 211 -12.04 -22.16 -18.30
C GLU A 211 -12.45 -23.45 -17.61
N GLY A 212 -13.75 -23.73 -17.67
CA GLY A 212 -14.50 -24.51 -16.71
C GLY A 212 -13.86 -25.83 -16.28
N SER A 213 -14.12 -26.21 -15.03
CA SER A 213 -13.93 -27.59 -14.59
C SER A 213 -14.94 -27.92 -13.49
N THR A 214 -16.11 -28.37 -13.96
CA THR A 214 -16.83 -29.56 -13.49
C THR A 214 -16.90 -29.82 -11.99
N SER A 215 -18.01 -29.40 -11.36
CA SER A 215 -18.60 -30.16 -10.26
C SER A 215 -19.80 -30.93 -10.80
N LYS A 216 -19.85 -32.23 -10.50
CA LYS A 216 -20.87 -33.17 -10.96
C LYS A 216 -22.25 -32.78 -10.42
N GLN A 217 -23.26 -32.66 -11.30
CA GLN A 217 -24.62 -33.18 -11.09
C GLN A 217 -25.50 -33.05 -12.37
N VAL A 218 -26.02 -34.20 -12.83
CA VAL A 218 -27.28 -34.47 -13.59
C VAL A 218 -27.49 -33.80 -14.97
N PRO A 219 -27.86 -34.55 -16.04
CA PRO A 219 -28.07 -33.99 -17.38
C PRO A 219 -29.48 -33.38 -17.52
N PRO A 220 -29.60 -32.23 -18.20
CA PRO A 220 -30.54 -32.21 -19.33
C PRO A 220 -30.06 -31.39 -20.55
N SER A 221 -30.33 -31.94 -21.73
CA SER A 221 -30.67 -31.31 -23.01
C SER A 221 -29.94 -30.03 -23.48
N ASP A 222 -29.17 -30.23 -24.55
CA ASP A 222 -29.07 -29.46 -25.80
C ASP A 222 -29.31 -27.94 -25.82
N THR A 223 -28.35 -27.27 -26.46
CA THR A 223 -28.32 -25.90 -27.02
C THR A 223 -28.10 -24.73 -26.07
N GLU A 224 -26.90 -24.67 -25.48
CA GLU A 224 -26.33 -23.38 -25.05
C GLU A 224 -25.09 -23.09 -25.90
N GLY A 225 -25.28 -22.26 -26.93
CA GLY A 225 -24.23 -21.82 -27.83
C GLY A 225 -23.17 -20.99 -27.09
N ASP A 226 -21.92 -21.16 -27.52
CA ASP A 226 -20.74 -20.44 -27.03
C ASP A 226 -21.06 -18.95 -26.72
N PRO A 227 -20.88 -18.49 -25.47
CA PRO A 227 -21.23 -17.13 -25.07
C PRO A 227 -20.49 -16.06 -25.90
N LEU A 228 -19.30 -16.37 -26.41
CA LEU A 228 -18.56 -15.50 -27.33
C LEU A 228 -19.24 -15.40 -28.69
N MET A 229 -19.76 -16.52 -29.22
CA MET A 229 -20.46 -16.56 -30.49
C MET A 229 -21.78 -15.78 -30.44
N ASN A 230 -22.50 -15.86 -29.31
CA ASN A 230 -23.72 -15.10 -29.09
C ASN A 230 -23.46 -13.59 -28.98
N MET A 231 -22.37 -13.19 -28.33
CA MET A 231 -21.98 -11.78 -28.26
C MET A 231 -21.52 -11.27 -29.63
N LEU A 232 -20.77 -12.06 -30.39
CA LEU A 232 -20.35 -11.74 -31.75
C LEU A 232 -21.54 -11.58 -32.70
N MET A 233 -22.53 -12.48 -32.64
CA MET A 233 -23.75 -12.34 -33.45
C MET A 233 -24.55 -11.09 -33.07
N ARG A 234 -24.72 -10.81 -31.77
CA ARG A 234 -25.42 -9.58 -31.31
C ARG A 234 -24.70 -8.31 -31.72
N LEU A 235 -23.37 -8.28 -31.69
CA LEU A 235 -22.57 -7.15 -32.15
C LEU A 235 -22.64 -6.98 -33.66
N GLN A 236 -22.65 -8.09 -34.41
CA GLN A 236 -22.82 -8.07 -35.86
C GLN A 236 -24.21 -7.57 -36.28
N GLU A 237 -25.27 -7.98 -35.57
CA GLU A 237 -26.63 -7.49 -35.78
C GLU A 237 -26.74 -5.99 -35.49
N ALA A 238 -26.14 -5.51 -34.40
CA ALA A 238 -26.12 -4.08 -34.07
C ALA A 238 -25.32 -3.23 -35.08
N ALA A 239 -24.24 -3.78 -35.65
CA ALA A 239 -23.40 -3.09 -36.62
C ALA A 239 -24.04 -3.00 -38.03
N ASN A 240 -24.93 -3.94 -38.37
CA ASN A 240 -25.61 -3.96 -39.67
C ASN A 240 -26.84 -3.03 -39.77
N TYR A 241 -27.16 -2.26 -38.72
CA TYR A 241 -28.25 -1.28 -38.72
C TYR A 241 -27.86 0.11 -39.27
N SER A 242 -27.08 0.16 -40.35
CA SER A 242 -26.75 1.42 -41.04
C SER A 242 -27.16 1.43 -42.53
N SER A 243 -28.49 1.44 -42.77
CA SER A 243 -29.27 2.09 -43.88
C SER A 243 -29.01 1.67 -45.35
N PRO A 244 -29.90 1.94 -46.37
CA PRO A 244 -31.00 2.94 -46.42
C PRO A 244 -32.34 2.53 -47.12
N GLN A 245 -33.29 3.49 -47.07
CA GLN A 245 -34.43 3.76 -48.01
C GLN A 245 -35.76 2.97 -47.95
N SER A 246 -36.85 3.67 -47.61
CA SER A 246 -37.87 4.10 -48.61
C SER A 246 -39.00 4.99 -48.01
N TYR A 247 -39.10 6.21 -48.55
CA TYR A 247 -40.29 7.02 -48.89
C TYR A 247 -41.63 6.84 -48.13
N ASP A 248 -42.18 7.91 -47.53
CA ASP A 248 -43.11 8.82 -48.23
C ASP A 248 -43.54 10.07 -47.42
N SER A 249 -43.60 11.19 -48.15
CA SER A 249 -44.42 12.41 -48.12
C SER A 249 -44.86 13.18 -46.85
N ASP A 250 -44.50 14.47 -46.91
CA ASP A 250 -45.32 15.70 -46.78
C ASP A 250 -46.17 15.96 -45.52
N SER A 251 -45.80 17.02 -44.78
CA SER A 251 -46.66 18.23 -44.64
C SER A 251 -46.00 19.36 -43.85
N ASN A 252 -46.34 20.56 -44.29
CA ASN A 252 -45.82 21.89 -43.97
C ASN A 252 -46.70 22.59 -42.92
N SER A 253 -46.13 23.23 -41.87
CA SER A 253 -46.70 24.45 -41.28
C SER A 253 -45.81 25.13 -40.21
N ASN A 254 -45.59 26.42 -40.46
CA ASN A 254 -45.18 27.49 -39.54
C ASN A 254 -45.93 27.49 -38.18
N SER A 255 -45.25 27.86 -37.09
CA SER A 255 -45.59 29.05 -36.28
C SER A 255 -44.64 29.28 -35.10
N HIS A 256 -44.19 30.53 -34.99
CA HIS A 256 -43.54 31.19 -33.84
C HIS A 256 -44.29 31.00 -32.51
N HIS A 257 -43.55 30.93 -31.38
CA HIS A 257 -43.67 31.91 -30.28
C HIS A 257 -42.57 31.72 -29.21
N ASP A 258 -42.00 32.85 -28.78
CA ASP A 258 -41.13 33.04 -27.61
C ASP A 258 -41.90 32.94 -26.28
N ASP A 259 -41.20 32.57 -25.20
CA ASP A 259 -41.31 33.07 -23.79
C ASP A 259 -40.44 32.15 -22.88
N ILE A 260 -39.28 32.55 -22.33
CA ILE A 260 -38.98 33.40 -21.15
C ILE A 260 -39.37 32.79 -19.77
N LEU A 261 -38.30 32.39 -19.02
CA LEU A 261 -38.09 32.35 -17.54
C LEU A 261 -39.01 31.43 -16.69
N ASP A 262 -38.65 30.82 -15.55
CA ASP A 262 -37.65 31.08 -14.49
C ASP A 262 -37.56 29.84 -13.56
N SER A 263 -36.43 29.68 -12.85
CA SER A 263 -36.26 29.01 -11.53
C SER A 263 -36.67 27.51 -11.40
N SER A 264 -36.21 26.66 -10.49
CA SER A 264 -35.19 26.58 -9.43
C SER A 264 -35.28 25.14 -8.88
N LEU A 265 -34.29 24.72 -8.07
CA LEU A 265 -34.28 23.56 -7.15
C LEU A 265 -34.00 22.18 -7.78
N GLU A 266 -32.81 21.60 -7.55
CA GLU A 266 -32.38 20.87 -6.32
C GLU A 266 -32.86 19.40 -6.35
N SER A 267 -31.92 18.47 -6.50
CA SER A 267 -31.76 17.26 -5.67
C SER A 267 -30.94 16.19 -6.39
N THR A 268 -29.74 15.96 -5.85
CA THR A 268 -29.14 14.67 -5.49
C THR A 268 -29.55 13.42 -6.28
N LEU A 269 -28.56 12.82 -6.95
CA LEU A 269 -28.09 11.44 -6.74
C LEU A 269 -26.59 11.36 -7.06
#